data_AF-A0A0G1YBC4-F1
#
_entry.id   AF-A0A0G1YBC4-F1
#
_cell.length_a   1.000
_cell.length_b   1.000
_cell.length_c   1.000
_cell.angle_alpha   90.00
_cell.angle_beta   90.00
_cell.angle_gamma   90.00
#
_symmetry.space_group_name_H-M   'P 1'
#
loop_
_entity.id
_entity.type
_entity.pdbx_description
1 polymer ?
#
loop_
_entity_poly.entity_id
_entity_poly.type
_entity_poly.pdbx_seq_one_letter_code
_entity_poly.pdbx_strand_id
1 'polypeptide(L)'
;MRNILALSFLGLLLVACNGTTAQLQPDQPATTLPKKFSLSVPFTVQAPFADWGDPYQEACEEAALLIVHSYLAGNILTKEQADRDLLALIAWEEQQGFAQDITLAELAEVAEEYYGYRAEVIQDPSIQEIQTQIALGNPVIVPAAGRMLGNPYFSGEGPWYHMLVITGYDGKWFITNDPGTRRGEGYKYKHQILMEAIHDWAGVKEEMQEGRKVVMVVTEKSE
;
A
#
# COMPACT_ATOMS: atom_id res chain seq x y z
N MET A 1 -28.26 25.02 -75.29
CA MET A 1 -29.19 24.05 -74.67
C MET A 1 -29.17 24.26 -73.18
N ARG A 2 -30.34 24.55 -72.60
CA ARG A 2 -30.76 24.60 -71.16
C ARG A 2 -29.95 25.52 -70.20
N ASN A 3 -30.49 26.64 -69.70
CA ASN A 3 -31.52 26.81 -68.62
C ASN A 3 -31.01 26.20 -67.28
N ILE A 4 -31.01 26.81 -66.08
CA ILE A 4 -31.92 27.69 -65.30
C ILE A 4 -31.07 28.30 -64.14
N LEU A 5 -31.15 29.60 -63.76
CA LEU A 5 -31.80 30.16 -62.54
C LEU A 5 -31.82 29.20 -61.30
N ALA A 6 -31.78 29.56 -60.02
CA ALA A 6 -31.85 30.80 -59.25
C ALA A 6 -31.79 30.43 -57.74
N LEU A 7 -31.54 31.46 -56.90
CA LEU A 7 -32.02 31.67 -55.51
C LEU A 7 -31.74 30.60 -54.43
N SER A 8 -30.91 30.96 -53.44
CA SER A 8 -31.29 31.45 -52.09
C SER A 8 -31.74 30.34 -51.14
N PHE A 9 -31.12 30.23 -49.97
CA PHE A 9 -31.81 30.40 -48.68
C PHE A 9 -30.78 30.28 -47.53
N LEU A 10 -30.93 31.22 -46.60
CA LEU A 10 -30.27 31.31 -45.30
C LEU A 10 -30.61 30.05 -44.48
N GLY A 11 -29.60 29.28 -44.10
CA GLY A 11 -29.74 28.11 -43.22
C GLY A 11 -28.95 28.33 -41.93
N LEU A 12 -29.67 28.63 -40.86
CA LEU A 12 -29.21 28.75 -39.48
C LEU A 12 -28.52 27.45 -39.04
N LEU A 13 -27.22 27.50 -38.72
CA LEU A 13 -26.48 26.34 -38.21
C LEU A 13 -26.85 26.13 -36.73
N LEU A 14 -27.78 25.23 -36.46
CA LEU A 14 -27.99 24.69 -35.11
C LEU A 14 -26.80 23.79 -34.76
N VAL A 15 -25.96 24.27 -33.84
CA VAL A 15 -24.97 23.43 -33.15
C VAL A 15 -25.74 22.51 -32.21
N ALA A 16 -25.92 21.26 -32.61
CA ALA A 16 -26.36 20.21 -31.70
C ALA A 16 -25.13 19.75 -30.88
N CYS A 17 -25.06 20.18 -29.62
CA CYS A 17 -24.21 19.55 -28.61
C CYS A 17 -24.76 18.15 -28.34
N ASN A 18 -24.29 17.14 -29.07
CA ASN A 18 -24.50 15.76 -28.67
C ASN A 18 -23.47 15.42 -27.60
N GLY A 19 -23.94 15.43 -26.34
CA GLY A 19 -23.20 14.89 -25.21
C GLY A 19 -22.98 13.40 -25.42
N THR A 20 -21.75 13.02 -25.78
CA THR A 20 -21.32 11.63 -25.74
C THR A 20 -20.93 11.31 -24.30
N THR A 21 -21.92 10.97 -23.48
CA THR A 21 -21.66 10.18 -22.27
C THR A 21 -21.12 8.83 -22.72
N ALA A 22 -19.81 8.62 -22.53
CA ALA A 22 -19.21 7.31 -22.63
C ALA A 22 -19.92 6.39 -21.64
N GLN A 23 -20.78 5.52 -22.15
CA GLN A 23 -21.39 4.46 -21.36
C GLN A 23 -20.29 3.45 -21.02
N LEU A 24 -20.05 3.24 -19.73
CA LEU A 24 -19.24 2.14 -19.22
C LEU A 24 -19.86 0.83 -19.70
N GLN A 25 -19.12 0.06 -20.51
CA GLN A 25 -19.51 -1.31 -20.88
C GLN A 25 -19.46 -2.21 -19.63
N PRO A 26 -20.58 -2.78 -19.18
CA PRO A 26 -20.60 -3.73 -18.07
C PRO A 26 -20.60 -5.14 -18.64
N ASP A 27 -19.44 -5.71 -18.96
CA ASP A 27 -19.33 -7.14 -19.33
C ASP A 27 -17.90 -7.67 -19.13
N GLN A 28 -17.31 -7.40 -17.97
CA GLN A 28 -16.26 -8.27 -17.43
C GLN A 28 -16.89 -9.10 -16.32
N PRO A 29 -16.86 -10.45 -16.38
CA PRO A 29 -17.37 -11.26 -15.28
C PRO A 29 -16.58 -10.90 -14.02
N ALA A 30 -17.28 -10.47 -12.97
CA ALA A 30 -16.67 -10.24 -11.67
C ALA A 30 -15.99 -11.54 -11.23
N THR A 31 -14.66 -11.58 -11.31
CA THR A 31 -13.88 -12.72 -10.84
C THR A 31 -14.17 -12.86 -9.35
N THR A 32 -14.94 -13.88 -8.97
CA THR A 32 -15.25 -14.12 -7.57
C THR A 32 -13.96 -14.54 -6.88
N LEU A 33 -13.46 -13.69 -5.98
CA LEU A 33 -12.25 -13.98 -5.20
C LEU A 33 -12.43 -15.28 -4.40
N PRO A 34 -11.36 -16.09 -4.24
CA PRO A 34 -11.41 -17.25 -3.35
C PRO A 34 -11.73 -16.79 -1.92
N LYS A 35 -12.41 -17.62 -1.11
CA LYS A 35 -12.79 -17.28 0.28
C LYS A 35 -11.59 -17.10 1.22
N LYS A 36 -10.45 -17.67 0.85
CA LYS A 36 -9.18 -17.63 1.56
C LYS A 36 -8.06 -17.65 0.52
N PHE A 37 -7.07 -16.81 0.72
CA PHE A 37 -5.85 -16.80 -0.09
C PHE A 37 -4.70 -16.23 0.73
N SER A 38 -3.48 -16.66 0.45
CA SER A 38 -2.29 -16.15 1.14
C SER A 38 -1.06 -16.30 0.26
N LEU A 39 -0.23 -15.27 0.26
CA LEU A 39 1.06 -15.21 -0.39
C LEU A 39 2.14 -15.74 0.57
N SER A 40 3.16 -16.41 0.03
CA SER A 40 4.34 -16.82 0.79
C SER A 40 5.34 -15.68 0.83
N VAL A 41 5.10 -14.71 1.73
CA VAL A 41 5.93 -13.50 1.88
C VAL A 41 6.92 -13.71 3.03
N PRO A 42 8.23 -13.48 2.82
CA PRO A 42 9.23 -13.58 3.88
C PRO A 42 8.96 -12.58 5.01
N PHE A 43 9.51 -12.82 6.19
CA PHE A 43 9.27 -12.00 7.37
C PHE A 43 10.57 -11.56 8.03
N THR A 44 10.59 -10.30 8.45
CA THR A 44 11.53 -9.78 9.43
C THR A 44 10.81 -8.90 10.45
N VAL A 45 11.41 -8.75 11.62
CA VAL A 45 11.08 -7.67 12.56
C VAL A 45 11.89 -6.42 12.19
N GLN A 46 11.39 -5.23 12.54
CA GLN A 46 12.13 -3.97 12.38
C GLN A 46 13.41 -3.92 13.23
N ALA A 47 13.48 -4.76 14.28
CA ALA A 47 14.65 -4.96 15.14
C ALA A 47 15.21 -6.39 15.02
N PRO A 48 15.97 -6.75 13.96
CA PRO A 48 16.36 -8.14 13.65
C PRO A 48 17.03 -8.90 14.80
N PHE A 49 17.81 -8.19 15.62
CA PHE A 49 18.51 -8.72 16.80
C PHE A 49 17.82 -8.38 18.13
N ALA A 50 16.56 -7.92 18.09
CA ALA A 50 15.77 -7.48 19.24
C ALA A 50 16.34 -6.27 20.00
N ASP A 51 17.16 -5.47 19.33
CA ASP A 51 17.52 -4.12 19.77
C ASP A 51 16.48 -3.13 19.22
N TRP A 52 15.69 -2.53 20.11
CA TRP A 52 14.63 -1.58 19.79
C TRP A 52 15.06 -0.14 20.08
N GLY A 53 16.36 0.15 20.12
CA GLY A 53 16.88 1.52 20.12
C GLY A 53 16.94 2.12 18.72
N ASP A 54 17.50 3.33 18.61
CA ASP A 54 17.78 3.95 17.31
C ASP A 54 18.78 3.12 16.49
N PRO A 55 18.58 3.00 15.16
CA PRO A 55 17.47 3.57 14.39
C PRO A 55 16.20 2.68 14.36
N TYR A 56 16.27 1.45 14.86
CA TYR A 56 15.22 0.43 14.69
C TYR A 56 13.86 0.77 15.30
N GLN A 57 13.78 1.65 16.30
CA GLN A 57 12.51 1.99 16.93
C GLN A 57 11.52 2.69 15.99
N GLU A 58 12.02 3.36 14.96
CA GLU A 58 11.18 4.03 13.94
C GLU A 58 11.31 3.37 12.56
N ALA A 59 11.93 2.20 12.44
CA ALA A 59 12.22 1.57 11.14
C ALA A 59 11.04 0.73 10.58
N CYS A 60 9.78 1.10 10.87
CA CYS A 60 8.64 0.22 10.56
C CYS A 60 8.25 0.29 9.08
N GLU A 61 8.42 1.45 8.46
CA GLU A 61 8.21 1.73 7.03
C GLU A 61 9.22 0.96 6.17
N GLU A 62 10.51 1.07 6.51
CA GLU A 62 11.62 0.41 5.85
C GLU A 62 11.50 -1.11 6.00
N ALA A 63 11.09 -1.60 7.18
CA ALA A 63 10.85 -3.02 7.38
C ALA A 63 9.69 -3.54 6.54
N ALA A 64 8.59 -2.79 6.44
CA ALA A 64 7.45 -3.15 5.60
C ALA A 64 7.83 -3.17 4.11
N LEU A 65 8.58 -2.16 3.64
CA LEU A 65 9.08 -2.11 2.27
C LEU A 65 10.09 -3.23 1.98
N LEU A 66 11.02 -3.51 2.90
CA LEU A 66 12.00 -4.60 2.77
C LEU A 66 11.35 -5.98 2.70
N ILE A 67 10.28 -6.21 3.48
CA ILE A 67 9.48 -7.44 3.40
C ILE A 67 8.91 -7.63 1.98
N VAL A 68 8.36 -6.56 1.39
CA VAL A 68 7.79 -6.62 0.04
C VAL A 68 8.88 -6.71 -1.04
N HIS A 69 9.99 -5.98 -0.90
CA HIS A 69 11.16 -6.10 -1.77
C HIS A 69 11.67 -7.54 -1.80
N SER A 70 11.82 -8.17 -0.63
CA SER A 70 12.32 -9.55 -0.53
C SER A 70 11.35 -10.56 -1.17
N TYR A 71 10.05 -10.33 -1.06
CA TYR A 71 9.04 -11.10 -1.79
C TYR A 71 9.18 -10.98 -3.31
N LEU A 72 9.27 -9.76 -3.83
CA LEU A 72 9.39 -9.50 -5.27
C LEU A 72 10.70 -10.06 -5.83
N ALA A 73 11.81 -9.88 -5.10
CA ALA A 73 13.12 -10.37 -5.50
C ALA A 73 13.30 -11.89 -5.32
N GLY A 74 12.35 -12.58 -4.68
CA GLY A 74 12.47 -14.01 -4.38
C GLY A 74 13.59 -14.35 -3.39
N ASN A 75 13.96 -13.40 -2.53
CA ASN A 75 15.09 -13.51 -1.61
C ASN A 75 14.69 -14.15 -0.28
N ILE A 76 15.66 -14.77 0.39
CA ILE A 76 15.52 -15.17 1.80
C ILE A 76 15.88 -13.98 2.67
N LEU A 77 15.05 -13.68 3.66
CA LEU A 77 15.27 -12.59 4.61
C LEU A 77 15.78 -13.15 5.95
N THR A 78 17.10 -13.39 6.07
CA THR A 78 17.71 -13.74 7.36
C THR A 78 17.83 -12.50 8.24
N LYS A 79 18.14 -12.67 9.53
CA LYS A 79 18.35 -11.53 10.44
C LYS A 79 19.50 -10.63 10.00
N GLU A 80 20.60 -11.23 9.57
CA GLU A 80 21.81 -10.52 9.10
C GLU A 80 21.54 -9.79 7.78
N GLN A 81 20.74 -10.39 6.90
CA GLN A 81 20.30 -9.76 5.66
C GLN A 81 19.38 -8.57 5.96
N ALA A 82 18.36 -8.79 6.80
CA ALA A 82 17.41 -7.76 7.20
C ALA A 82 18.11 -6.57 7.87
N ASP A 83 19.01 -6.83 8.81
CA ASP A 83 19.76 -5.80 9.53
C ASP A 83 20.57 -4.92 8.58
N ARG A 84 21.37 -5.55 7.71
CA ARG A 84 22.20 -4.81 6.77
C ARG A 84 21.36 -4.02 5.77
N ASP A 85 20.31 -4.62 5.22
CA ASP A 85 19.50 -3.99 4.18
C ASP A 85 18.63 -2.86 4.77
N LEU A 86 18.12 -3.00 6.00
CA LEU A 86 17.44 -1.93 6.75
C LEU A 86 18.38 -0.75 6.97
N LEU A 87 19.56 -0.98 7.54
CA LEU A 87 20.53 0.09 7.81
C LEU A 87 20.98 0.80 6.52
N ALA A 88 21.09 0.06 5.42
CA ALA A 88 21.42 0.65 4.12
C ALA A 88 20.28 1.54 3.57
N LEU A 89 19.03 1.12 3.73
CA LEU A 89 17.85 1.88 3.31
C LEU A 89 17.70 3.17 4.15
N ILE A 90 17.74 3.05 5.48
CA ILE A 90 17.67 4.20 6.41
C ILE A 90 18.78 5.21 6.10
N ALA A 91 20.01 4.75 5.94
CA ALA A 91 21.14 5.64 5.62
C ALA A 91 20.99 6.32 4.26
N TRP A 92 20.31 5.70 3.31
CA TRP A 92 20.01 6.31 2.00
C TRP A 92 18.89 7.35 2.12
N GLU A 93 17.82 7.06 2.86
CA GLU A 93 16.72 8.00 3.13
C GLU A 93 17.22 9.26 3.83
N GLU A 94 18.06 9.11 4.86
CA GLU A 94 18.73 10.23 5.54
C GLU A 94 19.57 11.08 4.57
N GLN A 95 20.25 10.45 3.61
CA GLN A 95 21.04 11.16 2.59
C GLN A 95 20.17 11.90 1.57
N GLN A 96 18.98 11.38 1.25
CA GLN A 96 18.00 12.08 0.41
C GLN A 96 17.23 13.17 1.17
N GLY A 97 17.30 13.17 2.51
CA GLY A 97 16.66 14.16 3.36
C GLY A 97 15.21 13.82 3.72
N PHE A 98 14.82 12.56 3.65
CA PHE A 98 13.56 12.09 4.21
C PHE A 98 13.54 12.27 5.73
N ALA A 99 12.35 12.45 6.28
CA ALA A 99 12.14 12.42 7.72
C ALA A 99 12.23 10.98 8.25
N GLN A 100 12.29 10.83 9.57
CA GLN A 100 12.31 9.51 10.21
C GLN A 100 10.95 8.78 10.10
N ASP A 101 9.85 9.50 10.31
CA ASP A 101 8.49 9.00 10.04
C ASP A 101 8.04 9.57 8.68
N ILE A 102 7.63 8.72 7.75
CA ILE A 102 7.23 9.14 6.39
C ILE A 102 5.82 8.68 6.02
N THR A 103 5.19 9.42 5.13
CA THR A 103 3.91 9.06 4.52
C THR A 103 4.07 7.89 3.55
N LEU A 104 2.97 7.21 3.23
CA LEU A 104 2.97 6.20 2.16
C LEU A 104 3.33 6.76 0.78
N ALA A 105 3.11 8.06 0.54
CA ALA A 105 3.51 8.69 -0.71
C ALA A 105 5.03 8.86 -0.79
N GLU A 106 5.67 9.27 0.31
CA GLU A 106 7.13 9.34 0.40
C GLU A 106 7.75 7.93 0.33
N LEU A 107 7.16 6.93 1.01
CA LEU A 107 7.64 5.55 0.91
C LEU A 107 7.48 4.98 -0.52
N ALA A 108 6.48 5.44 -1.28
CA ALA A 108 6.35 5.12 -2.70
C ALA A 108 7.54 5.69 -3.50
N GLU A 109 7.95 6.93 -3.24
CA GLU A 109 9.15 7.52 -3.85
C GLU A 109 10.40 6.71 -3.50
N VAL A 110 10.55 6.30 -2.24
CA VAL A 110 11.65 5.43 -1.79
C VAL A 110 11.65 4.10 -2.56
N ALA A 111 10.50 3.45 -2.72
CA ALA A 111 10.39 2.20 -3.47
C ALA A 111 10.77 2.36 -4.96
N GLU A 112 10.43 3.51 -5.56
CA GLU A 112 10.72 3.82 -6.96
C GLU A 112 12.18 4.20 -7.20
N GLU A 113 12.78 4.96 -6.29
CA GLU A 113 14.14 5.48 -6.43
C GLU A 113 15.21 4.50 -5.94
N TYR A 114 15.02 3.89 -4.77
CA TYR A 114 16.00 2.98 -4.17
C TYR A 114 15.99 1.60 -4.83
N TYR A 115 14.78 1.03 -5.01
CA TYR A 115 14.64 -0.32 -5.56
C TYR A 115 14.26 -0.35 -7.05
N GLY A 116 13.87 0.77 -7.64
CA GLY A 116 13.46 0.81 -9.04
C GLY A 116 12.10 0.18 -9.31
N TYR A 117 11.23 0.05 -8.30
CA TYR A 117 9.90 -0.53 -8.46
C TYR A 117 8.87 0.47 -9.01
N ARG A 118 7.65 -0.01 -9.27
CA ARG A 118 6.46 0.84 -9.40
C ARG A 118 5.67 0.76 -8.10
N ALA A 119 5.31 1.90 -7.54
CA ALA A 119 4.47 1.97 -6.36
C ALA A 119 3.11 2.62 -6.69
N GLU A 120 2.03 2.09 -6.13
CA GLU A 120 0.68 2.62 -6.28
C GLU A 120 0.03 2.79 -4.90
N VAL A 121 -0.27 4.05 -4.55
CA VAL A 121 -1.01 4.39 -3.33
C VAL A 121 -2.51 4.42 -3.63
N ILE A 122 -3.24 3.48 -3.03
CA ILE A 122 -4.69 3.35 -3.16
C ILE A 122 -5.35 4.15 -2.04
N GLN A 123 -6.20 5.10 -2.42
CA GLN A 123 -6.96 5.95 -1.50
C GLN A 123 -8.26 5.28 -1.07
N ASP A 124 -8.63 5.44 0.20
CA ASP A 124 -9.86 4.92 0.82
C ASP A 124 -10.18 3.45 0.44
N PRO A 125 -9.21 2.52 0.61
CA PRO A 125 -9.33 1.18 0.08
C PRO A 125 -10.49 0.41 0.72
N SER A 126 -11.22 -0.35 -0.08
CA SER A 126 -12.17 -1.34 0.43
C SER A 126 -11.47 -2.66 0.78
N ILE A 127 -12.12 -3.47 1.62
CA ILE A 127 -11.68 -4.85 1.90
C ILE A 127 -11.55 -5.65 0.59
N GLN A 128 -12.49 -5.46 -0.34
CA GLN A 128 -12.49 -6.18 -1.61
C GLN A 128 -11.30 -5.79 -2.49
N GLU A 129 -10.93 -4.51 -2.55
CA GLU A 129 -9.74 -4.06 -3.30
C GLU A 129 -8.46 -4.66 -2.72
N ILE A 130 -8.29 -4.64 -1.40
CA ILE A 130 -7.13 -5.29 -0.74
C ILE A 130 -7.09 -6.78 -1.09
N GLN A 131 -8.22 -7.49 -0.95
CA GLN A 131 -8.27 -8.92 -1.27
C GLN A 131 -8.00 -9.21 -2.75
N THR A 132 -8.45 -8.34 -3.66
CA THR A 132 -8.12 -8.42 -5.08
C THR A 132 -6.61 -8.29 -5.30
N GLN A 133 -5.94 -7.34 -4.65
CA GLN A 133 -4.48 -7.19 -4.74
C GLN A 133 -3.75 -8.44 -4.27
N ILE A 134 -4.12 -8.99 -3.10
CA ILE A 134 -3.55 -10.26 -2.62
C ILE A 134 -3.79 -11.38 -3.64
N ALA A 135 -4.99 -11.50 -4.19
CA ALA A 135 -5.32 -12.54 -5.18
C ALA A 135 -4.57 -12.37 -6.51
N LEU A 136 -4.15 -11.16 -6.85
CA LEU A 136 -3.29 -10.84 -8.00
C LEU A 136 -1.81 -11.13 -7.74
N GLY A 137 -1.43 -11.52 -6.52
CA GLY A 137 -0.03 -11.78 -6.16
C GLY A 137 0.66 -10.60 -5.49
N ASN A 138 -0.05 -9.53 -5.15
CA ASN A 138 0.54 -8.30 -4.64
C ASN A 138 0.33 -8.20 -3.12
N PRO A 139 1.37 -8.29 -2.28
CA PRO A 139 1.28 -7.91 -0.87
C PRO A 139 0.93 -6.42 -0.75
N VAL A 140 0.22 -6.06 0.31
CA VAL A 140 -0.27 -4.68 0.51
C VAL A 140 0.37 -4.08 1.76
N ILE A 141 1.09 -2.98 1.62
CA ILE A 141 1.68 -2.22 2.73
C ILE A 141 0.61 -1.28 3.32
N VAL A 142 0.52 -1.24 4.64
CA VAL A 142 -0.56 -0.56 5.37
C VAL A 142 0.03 0.30 6.50
N PRO A 143 -0.03 1.64 6.41
CA PRO A 143 0.20 2.52 7.54
C PRO A 143 -0.98 2.44 8.51
N ALA A 144 -0.70 2.53 9.79
CA ALA A 144 -1.70 2.38 10.83
C ALA A 144 -1.46 3.34 11.99
N ALA A 145 -2.58 3.83 12.55
CA ALA A 145 -2.61 4.30 13.92
C ALA A 145 -2.37 3.09 14.85
N GLY A 146 -1.11 2.85 15.23
CA GLY A 146 -0.64 1.58 15.78
C GLY A 146 -1.38 1.12 17.04
N ARG A 147 -1.77 2.04 17.92
CA ARG A 147 -2.55 1.74 19.13
C ARG A 147 -3.94 1.16 18.83
N MET A 148 -4.54 1.52 17.69
CA MET A 148 -5.85 0.99 17.28
C MET A 148 -5.79 -0.47 16.85
N LEU A 149 -4.60 -0.97 16.48
CA LEU A 149 -4.40 -2.39 16.13
C LEU A 149 -4.67 -3.31 17.33
N GLY A 150 -4.44 -2.81 18.56
CA GLY A 150 -4.64 -3.59 19.78
C GLY A 150 -3.83 -4.89 19.81
N ASN A 151 -2.66 -4.91 19.16
CA ASN A 151 -1.80 -6.09 19.11
C ASN A 151 -1.23 -6.36 20.52
N PRO A 152 -1.58 -7.49 21.18
CA PRO A 152 -1.15 -7.79 22.53
C PRO A 152 0.36 -8.12 22.63
N TYR A 153 1.06 -8.15 21.52
CA TYR A 153 2.51 -8.39 21.45
C TYR A 153 3.34 -7.12 21.31
N PHE A 154 2.70 -5.95 21.24
CA PHE A 154 3.38 -4.68 21.41
C PHE A 154 3.67 -4.40 22.89
N SER A 155 4.68 -3.56 23.15
CA SER A 155 4.96 -3.05 24.47
C SER A 155 3.99 -1.91 24.82
N GLY A 156 3.51 -1.87 26.07
CA GLY A 156 2.59 -0.83 26.52
C GLY A 156 1.29 -0.79 25.73
N GLU A 157 0.90 0.38 25.24
CA GLU A 157 -0.28 0.57 24.38
C GLU A 157 -0.01 0.30 22.90
N GLY A 158 1.25 0.06 22.53
CA GLY A 158 1.71 0.02 21.15
C GLY A 158 2.15 1.39 20.61
N PRO A 159 2.78 1.38 19.42
CA PRO A 159 3.31 2.59 18.82
C PRO A 159 2.16 3.50 18.34
N TRP A 160 2.43 4.79 18.27
CA TRP A 160 1.46 5.76 17.75
C TRP A 160 1.22 5.57 16.26
N TYR A 161 2.31 5.59 15.49
CA TYR A 161 2.37 5.29 14.08
C TYR A 161 3.01 3.91 13.89
N HIS A 162 2.55 3.16 12.89
CA HIS A 162 3.08 1.84 12.59
C HIS A 162 2.86 1.50 11.12
N MET A 163 3.64 0.57 10.58
CA MET A 163 3.42 0.02 9.25
C MET A 163 3.55 -1.50 9.24
N LEU A 164 2.66 -2.17 8.50
CA LEU A 164 2.63 -3.63 8.37
C LEU A 164 2.27 -4.05 6.94
N VAL A 165 2.43 -5.34 6.65
CA VAL A 165 2.12 -5.90 5.33
C VAL A 165 0.97 -6.90 5.42
N ILE A 166 -0.10 -6.71 4.66
CA ILE A 166 -1.12 -7.74 4.44
C ILE A 166 -0.60 -8.72 3.39
N THR A 167 -0.58 -10.00 3.75
CA THR A 167 -0.05 -11.10 2.93
C THR A 167 -1.14 -12.12 2.56
N GLY A 168 -2.33 -11.99 3.13
CA GLY A 168 -3.44 -12.91 2.87
C GLY A 168 -4.73 -12.51 3.55
N TYR A 169 -5.75 -13.35 3.35
CA TYR A 169 -7.04 -13.22 4.02
C TYR A 169 -7.72 -14.58 4.19
N ASP A 170 -8.55 -14.69 5.22
CA ASP A 170 -9.29 -15.90 5.59
C ASP A 170 -10.61 -15.53 6.27
N GLY A 171 -11.70 -15.54 5.50
CA GLY A 171 -13.03 -15.17 6.00
C GLY A 171 -13.11 -13.70 6.45
N LYS A 172 -13.02 -13.45 7.76
CA LYS A 172 -13.09 -12.10 8.37
C LYS A 172 -11.72 -11.56 8.81
N TRP A 173 -10.66 -12.27 8.48
CA TRP A 173 -9.30 -11.98 8.93
C TRP A 173 -8.41 -11.59 7.76
N PHE A 174 -7.64 -10.52 7.95
CA PHE A 174 -6.42 -10.32 7.20
C PHE A 174 -5.30 -11.12 7.86
N ILE A 175 -4.42 -11.70 7.05
CA ILE A 175 -3.18 -12.33 7.46
C ILE A 175 -2.08 -11.30 7.16
N THR A 176 -1.24 -11.00 8.14
CA THR A 176 -0.26 -9.92 8.07
C THR A 176 1.12 -10.40 8.46
N ASN A 177 2.13 -9.73 7.93
CA ASN A 177 3.48 -9.69 8.48
C ASN A 177 3.64 -8.33 9.18
N ASP A 178 3.66 -8.37 10.51
CA ASP A 178 3.78 -7.18 11.36
C ASP A 178 5.22 -7.03 11.91
N PRO A 179 6.05 -6.11 11.37
CA PRO A 179 7.46 -5.99 11.75
C PRO A 179 7.65 -5.44 13.18
N GLY A 180 6.61 -4.87 13.80
CA GLY A 180 6.65 -4.29 15.14
C GLY A 180 6.70 -5.32 16.26
N THR A 181 6.68 -6.61 15.94
CA THR A 181 6.80 -7.66 16.95
C THR A 181 7.35 -8.97 16.39
N ARG A 182 8.14 -9.69 17.19
CA ARG A 182 8.66 -11.04 16.86
C ARG A 182 7.60 -12.11 16.63
N ARG A 183 6.32 -11.79 16.87
CA ARG A 183 5.15 -12.66 16.65
C ARG A 183 4.27 -12.14 15.50
N GLY A 184 4.82 -11.30 14.65
CA GLY A 184 4.09 -10.64 13.58
C GLY A 184 3.95 -11.46 12.32
N GLU A 185 4.76 -12.50 12.11
CA GLU A 185 4.65 -13.39 10.96
C GLU A 185 3.30 -14.10 10.93
N GLY A 186 2.52 -13.87 9.87
CA GLY A 186 1.20 -14.46 9.72
C GLY A 186 0.20 -14.10 10.82
N TYR A 187 0.43 -13.02 11.58
CA TYR A 187 -0.50 -12.53 12.58
C TYR A 187 -1.85 -12.19 11.91
N LYS A 188 -2.95 -12.30 12.66
CA LYS A 188 -4.29 -12.10 12.09
C LYS A 188 -5.03 -10.97 12.76
N TYR A 189 -5.36 -9.95 11.97
CA TYR A 189 -6.29 -8.90 12.37
C TYR A 189 -7.67 -9.14 11.78
N LYS A 190 -8.72 -8.84 12.54
CA LYS A 190 -10.07 -8.78 11.95
C LYS A 190 -10.08 -7.67 10.92
N HIS A 191 -10.78 -7.86 9.79
CA HIS A 191 -10.91 -6.83 8.77
C HIS A 191 -11.32 -5.49 9.38
N GLN A 192 -12.37 -5.48 10.21
CA GLN A 192 -12.84 -4.27 10.88
C GLN A 192 -11.73 -3.54 11.65
N ILE A 193 -10.95 -4.26 12.48
CA ILE A 193 -9.90 -3.64 13.30
C ILE A 193 -8.81 -3.04 12.42
N LEU A 194 -8.32 -3.79 11.42
CA LEU A 194 -7.26 -3.28 10.57
C LEU A 194 -7.75 -2.12 9.70
N MET A 195 -8.93 -2.22 9.08
CA MET A 195 -9.52 -1.15 8.26
C MET A 195 -9.82 0.13 9.06
N GLU A 196 -10.22 0.00 10.33
CA GLU A 196 -10.40 1.14 11.22
C GLU A 196 -9.05 1.78 11.58
N ALA A 197 -8.00 0.99 11.77
CA ALA A 197 -6.66 1.46 12.11
C ALA A 197 -5.86 2.05 10.94
N ILE A 198 -6.27 1.86 9.68
CA ILE A 198 -5.57 2.43 8.52
C ILE A 198 -5.58 3.95 8.59
N HIS A 199 -4.41 4.53 8.80
CA HIS A 199 -4.17 5.96 8.81
C HIS A 199 -2.71 6.23 8.44
N ASP A 200 -2.50 7.06 7.42
CA ASP A 200 -1.18 7.54 6.98
C ASP A 200 -0.53 8.46 8.01
N TRP A 201 0.76 8.71 7.85
CA TRP A 201 1.47 9.68 8.67
C TRP A 201 0.81 11.06 8.63
N ALA A 202 0.45 11.57 9.81
CA ALA A 202 -0.23 12.87 9.97
C ALA A 202 0.73 14.02 10.28
N GLY A 203 2.04 13.74 10.41
CA GLY A 203 3.06 14.69 10.86
C GLY A 203 3.19 14.79 12.39
N VAL A 204 2.24 14.25 13.15
CA VAL A 204 2.24 14.23 14.62
C VAL A 204 1.74 12.87 15.11
N LYS A 205 2.51 12.21 15.98
CA LYS A 205 2.25 10.84 16.49
C LYS A 205 0.91 10.75 17.22
N GLU A 206 0.59 11.74 18.03
CA GLU A 206 -0.64 11.80 18.82
C GLU A 206 -1.90 12.01 17.95
N GLU A 207 -1.75 12.48 16.71
CA GLU A 207 -2.83 12.85 15.80
C GLU A 207 -2.97 11.85 14.64
N MET A 208 -2.42 10.64 14.77
CA MET A 208 -2.45 9.63 13.71
C MET A 208 -3.85 9.34 13.13
N GLN A 209 -4.91 9.48 13.92
CA GLN A 209 -6.29 9.28 13.43
C GLN A 209 -6.76 10.35 12.43
N GLU A 210 -6.02 11.46 12.28
CA GLU A 210 -6.27 12.49 11.28
C GLU A 210 -5.65 12.14 9.91
N GLY A 211 -4.76 11.14 9.89
CA GLY A 211 -4.14 10.62 8.68
C GLY A 211 -5.15 10.04 7.69
N ARG A 212 -4.86 10.20 6.40
CA ARG A 212 -5.70 9.67 5.32
C ARG A 212 -5.71 8.14 5.35
N LYS A 213 -6.79 7.53 4.87
CA LYS A 213 -6.87 6.08 4.73
C LYS A 213 -6.27 5.67 3.39
N VAL A 214 -5.05 5.16 3.41
CA VAL A 214 -4.32 4.73 2.22
C VAL A 214 -3.64 3.39 2.45
N VAL A 215 -3.43 2.66 1.36
CA VAL A 215 -2.54 1.50 1.32
C VAL A 215 -1.65 1.57 0.09
N MET A 216 -0.54 0.84 0.10
CA MET A 216 0.38 0.82 -1.03
C MET A 216 0.58 -0.59 -1.56
N VAL A 217 0.62 -0.68 -2.89
CA VAL A 217 1.05 -1.87 -3.62
C VAL A 217 2.34 -1.55 -4.36
N VAL A 218 3.32 -2.46 -4.26
CA VAL A 218 4.60 -2.34 -4.97
C VAL A 218 4.72 -3.50 -5.95
N THR A 219 5.12 -3.20 -7.18
CA THR A 219 5.25 -4.16 -8.28
C THR A 219 6.54 -3.92 -9.06
N GLU A 220 7.01 -4.94 -9.78
CA GLU A 220 8.09 -4.76 -10.75
C GLU A 220 7.68 -3.75 -11.84
N LYS A 221 8.64 -2.97 -12.35
CA LYS A 221 8.40 -2.14 -13.53
C LYS A 221 8.19 -3.07 -14.73
N SER A 222 7.04 -2.95 -15.38
CA SER A 222 6.83 -3.50 -16.72
C SER A 222 7.78 -2.80 -17.69
N GLU A 223 8.65 -3.56 -18.35
CA GLU A 223 9.51 -3.07 -19.46
C GLU A 223 8.72 -2.40 -20.59
#